data_AF-A0A6A6ENP0-F1
#
_entry.id   AF-A0A6A6ENP0-F1
#
_cell.length_a   1.000
_cell.length_b   1.000
_cell.length_c   1.000
_cell.angle_alpha   90.00
_cell.angle_beta   90.00
_cell.angle_gamma   90.00
#
_symmetry.space_group_name_H-M   'P 1'
#
loop_
_entity.id
_entity.type
_entity.pdbx_description
1 polymer ?
#
loop_
_entity_poly.entity_id
_entity_poly.type
_entity_poly.pdbx_seq_one_letter_code
_entity_poly.pdbx_strand_id
1 'polypeptide(L)'
;MPPVYTLPRAKACRNCATAKVKCEPEIGYTKCKRCTRNGLECLLREPSSRKRRQPDNAVQAEQKPNGPASQYPHLSSRPGTAIHPVVKANEFERSFGIYQKNMASYFPFVIIPQDPQSSDFIKEKPFVSLAITMLGCTHDLARQRVLTLQGREYIATHLVQRAEKTLDLLQGLLLWVHWYHFQFDLSYQRTAFMHLAMSLVVDLGLNKSPFTRSRLMKASDAANGFELKIDGIPDHTLDERRAFLGCLYLSSVYSFLGIA
;
A
#
# COMPACT_ATOMS: atom_id res chain seq x y z
N MET A 1 -22.21 40.13 19.81
CA MET A 1 -21.47 39.11 20.57
C MET A 1 -20.29 38.66 19.70
N PRO A 2 -19.03 38.86 20.10
CA PRO A 2 -17.90 38.46 19.27
C PRO A 2 -17.78 36.92 19.24
N PRO A 3 -17.36 36.34 18.11
CA PRO A 3 -17.40 34.90 17.91
C PRO A 3 -16.40 34.19 18.83
N VAL A 4 -16.88 33.14 19.50
CA VAL A 4 -16.09 32.22 20.33
C VAL A 4 -15.18 31.42 19.39
N TYR A 5 -13.97 31.92 19.15
CA TYR A 5 -12.97 31.19 18.37
C TYR A 5 -12.58 29.90 19.10
N THR A 6 -13.07 28.76 18.61
CA THR A 6 -12.53 27.44 18.93
C THR A 6 -11.08 27.39 18.45
N LEU A 7 -10.13 27.40 19.38
CA LEU A 7 -8.71 27.28 19.03
C LEU A 7 -8.39 25.87 18.54
N PRO A 8 -7.79 25.72 17.34
CA PRO A 8 -7.25 24.44 16.90
C PRO A 8 -6.25 23.93 17.94
N ARG A 9 -6.47 22.70 18.46
CA ARG A 9 -5.78 22.07 19.61
C ARG A 9 -4.24 22.03 19.58
N ALA A 10 -3.57 22.51 18.52
CA ALA A 10 -2.17 22.23 18.24
C ALA A 10 -1.23 23.45 18.10
N LYS A 11 -1.56 24.65 18.63
CA LYS A 11 -0.64 25.81 18.55
C LYS A 11 -0.39 26.46 19.92
N ALA A 12 0.90 26.56 20.29
CA ALA A 12 1.34 27.28 21.48
C ALA A 12 1.36 28.81 21.23
N CYS A 13 1.05 29.61 22.26
CA CYS A 13 1.20 31.07 22.22
C CYS A 13 2.69 31.50 22.20
N ARG A 14 2.97 32.76 21.87
CA ARG A 14 4.34 33.31 21.80
C ARG A 14 5.15 33.04 23.08
N ASN A 15 4.59 33.32 24.25
CA ASN A 15 5.30 33.18 25.53
C ASN A 15 5.57 31.72 25.93
N CYS A 16 4.66 30.80 25.59
CA CYS A 16 4.87 29.37 25.83
C CYS A 16 5.86 28.78 24.82
N ALA A 17 5.82 29.24 23.57
CA ALA A 17 6.78 28.83 22.54
C ALA A 17 8.21 29.31 22.85
N THR A 18 8.39 30.59 23.19
CA THR A 18 9.71 31.15 23.54
C THR A 18 10.29 30.48 24.78
N ALA A 19 9.46 30.20 25.77
CA ALA A 19 9.90 29.49 26.97
C ALA A 19 9.97 27.96 26.80
N LYS A 20 9.61 27.43 25.61
CA LYS A 20 9.57 25.98 25.32
C LYS A 20 8.77 25.15 26.32
N VAL A 21 7.62 25.64 26.76
CA VAL A 21 6.72 24.92 27.69
C VAL A 21 5.34 24.68 27.09
N LYS A 22 4.60 23.73 27.66
CA LYS A 22 3.24 23.37 27.22
C LYS A 22 2.28 24.56 27.34
N CYS A 23 1.51 24.79 26.30
CA CYS A 23 0.49 25.84 26.24
C CYS A 23 -0.90 25.20 26.32
N GLU A 24 -1.58 25.35 27.46
CA GLU A 24 -2.93 24.79 27.68
C GLU A 24 -3.96 25.93 27.74
N PRO A 25 -4.77 26.12 26.68
CA PRO A 25 -5.94 27.00 26.72
C PRO A 25 -7.09 26.29 27.44
N GLU A 26 -7.84 27.04 28.25
CA GLU A 26 -9.08 26.56 28.86
C GLU A 26 -10.26 26.87 27.91
N ILE A 27 -11.24 25.97 27.84
CA ILE A 27 -12.36 26.07 26.87
C ILE A 27 -13.14 27.36 27.17
N GLY A 28 -13.19 28.29 26.19
CA GLY A 28 -13.86 29.58 26.34
C GLY A 28 -12.97 30.74 26.80
N TYR A 29 -11.67 30.52 27.05
CA TYR A 29 -10.74 31.59 27.45
C TYR A 29 -9.85 32.07 26.31
N THR A 30 -9.58 33.38 26.30
CA THR A 30 -8.67 34.05 25.36
C THR A 30 -7.19 33.93 25.74
N LYS A 31 -6.87 33.40 26.94
CA LYS A 31 -5.51 33.22 27.47
C LYS A 31 -5.26 31.78 27.92
N CYS A 32 -4.02 31.30 27.79
CA CYS A 32 -3.62 30.00 28.34
C CYS A 32 -3.36 30.07 29.84
N LYS A 33 -3.48 28.92 30.54
CA LYS A 33 -3.32 28.82 32.01
C LYS A 33 -2.04 29.49 32.53
N ARG A 34 -0.92 29.30 31.83
CA ARG A 34 0.39 29.88 32.20
C ARG A 34 0.40 31.39 32.07
N CYS A 35 -0.12 31.94 30.98
CA CYS A 35 -0.16 33.38 30.79
C CYS A 35 -1.11 34.04 31.80
N THR A 36 -2.23 33.38 32.15
CA THR A 36 -3.14 33.86 33.20
C THR A 36 -2.43 33.95 34.55
N ARG A 37 -1.74 32.89 34.99
CA ARG A 37 -1.05 32.86 36.29
C ARG A 37 0.08 33.88 36.40
N ASN A 38 0.80 34.11 35.32
CA ASN A 38 1.97 35.00 35.31
C ASN A 38 1.62 36.44 34.92
N GLY A 39 0.34 36.77 34.72
CA GLY A 39 -0.08 38.11 34.27
C GLY A 39 0.45 38.49 32.87
N LEU A 40 0.81 37.51 32.05
CA LEU A 40 1.42 37.74 30.74
C LEU A 40 0.36 37.83 29.63
N GLU A 41 0.67 38.59 28.59
CA GLU A 41 -0.15 38.62 27.38
C GLU A 41 -0.07 37.27 26.64
N CYS A 42 -1.20 36.79 26.12
CA CYS A 42 -1.30 35.47 25.48
C CYS A 42 -1.62 35.60 23.98
N LEU A 43 -0.63 36.05 23.21
CA LEU A 43 -0.78 36.20 21.76
C LEU A 43 -0.46 34.88 21.04
N LEU A 44 -1.43 34.38 20.28
CA LEU A 44 -1.21 33.27 19.36
C LEU A 44 -0.36 33.74 18.19
N ARG A 45 0.55 32.87 17.75
CA ARG A 45 1.40 33.16 16.60
C ARG A 45 0.52 33.11 15.34
N GLU A 46 0.38 34.24 14.66
CA GLU A 46 -0.18 34.25 13.31
C GLU A 46 0.68 33.35 12.41
N PRO A 47 0.05 32.57 11.51
CA PRO A 47 0.80 31.81 10.53
C PRO A 47 1.64 32.78 9.70
N SER A 48 2.95 32.63 9.69
CA SER A 48 3.79 33.36 8.74
C SER A 48 3.33 32.97 7.34
N SER A 49 2.87 33.94 6.54
CA SER A 49 2.69 33.72 5.12
C SER A 49 4.03 33.23 4.55
N ARG A 50 4.08 32.02 3.99
CA ARG A 50 5.22 31.60 3.18
C ARG A 50 5.31 32.59 2.02
N LYS A 51 6.28 33.52 2.08
CA LYS A 51 6.65 34.32 0.91
C LYS A 51 7.05 33.33 -0.18
N ARG A 52 6.25 33.29 -1.24
CA ARG A 52 6.59 32.63 -2.51
C ARG A 52 7.88 33.29 -3.00
N ARG A 53 9.00 32.58 -2.91
CA ARG A 53 10.28 33.07 -3.46
C ARG A 53 10.14 33.12 -4.98
N GLN A 54 10.30 34.30 -5.56
CA GLN A 54 10.58 34.46 -6.98
C GLN A 54 11.99 33.91 -7.27
N PRO A 55 12.24 33.34 -8.45
CA PRO A 55 13.59 32.94 -8.85
C PRO A 55 14.34 34.19 -9.30
N ASP A 56 15.32 34.64 -8.52
CA ASP A 56 16.35 35.56 -9.00
C ASP A 56 17.57 34.74 -9.42
N ASN A 57 17.90 34.85 -10.71
CA ASN A 57 19.16 34.41 -11.27
C ASN A 57 20.29 35.28 -10.71
N ALA A 58 21.15 34.70 -9.89
CA ALA A 58 22.51 35.21 -9.71
C ALA A 58 23.44 34.04 -9.34
N VAL A 59 24.30 33.74 -10.30
CA VAL A 59 25.47 32.87 -10.21
C VAL A 59 26.40 33.39 -9.13
N GLN A 60 26.84 32.54 -8.20
CA GLN A 60 28.22 32.51 -7.73
C GLN A 60 28.54 31.17 -7.05
N ALA A 61 29.63 30.60 -7.53
CA ALA A 61 30.16 29.30 -7.17
C ALA A 61 31.01 29.39 -5.91
N GLU A 62 30.77 28.51 -4.93
CA GLU A 62 31.78 28.12 -3.95
C GLU A 62 31.67 26.61 -3.68
N GLN A 63 32.80 25.93 -3.87
CA GLN A 63 33.01 24.50 -3.77
C GLN A 63 33.13 24.06 -2.30
N LYS A 64 32.52 22.91 -1.95
CA LYS A 64 32.95 22.04 -0.83
C LYS A 64 32.33 20.62 -0.98
N PRO A 65 32.88 19.59 -0.32
CA PRO A 65 33.43 18.41 -1.00
C PRO A 65 32.46 17.22 -1.06
N ASN A 66 32.72 16.36 -2.04
CA ASN A 66 32.00 15.11 -2.34
C ASN A 66 31.84 14.17 -1.13
N GLY A 67 30.59 13.91 -0.74
CA GLY A 67 30.16 12.67 -0.09
C GLY A 67 29.37 11.82 -1.10
N PRO A 68 29.43 10.47 -1.07
CA PRO A 68 28.90 9.66 -2.14
C PRO A 68 27.37 9.71 -2.12
N ALA A 69 26.79 10.32 -3.15
CA ALA A 69 25.36 10.25 -3.43
C ALA A 69 24.98 8.79 -3.72
N SER A 70 23.96 8.28 -3.02
CA SER A 70 23.26 7.06 -3.44
C SER A 70 22.74 7.26 -4.86
N GLN A 71 23.43 6.67 -5.83
CA GLN A 71 22.94 6.48 -7.19
C GLN A 71 21.74 5.54 -7.12
N TYR A 72 20.54 6.12 -7.10
CA TYR A 72 19.36 5.41 -7.55
C TYR A 72 19.39 5.44 -9.08
N PRO A 73 19.37 4.28 -9.78
CA PRO A 73 19.20 4.28 -11.22
C PRO A 73 17.84 4.90 -11.53
N HIS A 74 17.85 6.10 -12.11
CA HIS A 74 16.66 6.70 -12.67
C HIS A 74 16.30 5.89 -13.92
N LEU A 75 15.39 4.92 -13.79
CA LEU A 75 14.79 4.30 -14.97
C LEU A 75 14.00 5.40 -15.70
N SER A 76 14.56 5.87 -16.80
CA SER A 76 13.89 6.75 -17.74
C SER A 76 12.69 6.01 -18.35
N SER A 77 11.51 6.25 -17.80
CA SER A 77 10.23 5.73 -18.29
C SER A 77 9.92 6.32 -19.68
N ARG A 78 9.90 5.46 -20.69
CA ARG A 78 9.40 5.77 -22.03
C ARG A 78 7.86 5.71 -22.01
N PRO A 79 7.12 6.73 -22.47
CA PRO A 79 5.66 6.66 -22.52
C PRO A 79 5.22 5.67 -23.60
N GLY A 80 4.43 4.65 -23.22
CA GLY A 80 3.57 3.92 -24.16
C GLY A 80 3.80 2.40 -24.31
N THR A 81 4.79 1.79 -23.67
CA THR A 81 4.92 0.32 -23.68
C THR A 81 4.34 -0.25 -22.39
N ALA A 82 3.61 -1.37 -22.46
CA ALA A 82 3.14 -2.07 -21.26
C ALA A 82 4.33 -2.37 -20.35
N ILE A 83 4.33 -1.78 -19.15
CA ILE A 83 5.42 -1.92 -18.18
C ILE A 83 5.24 -3.31 -17.57
N HIS A 84 5.79 -4.32 -18.21
CA HIS A 84 5.89 -5.64 -17.60
C HIS A 84 7.12 -5.67 -16.68
N PRO A 85 7.01 -6.34 -15.52
CA PRO A 85 8.16 -6.64 -14.68
C PRO A 85 9.27 -7.28 -15.49
N VAL A 86 10.48 -6.73 -15.43
CA VAL A 86 11.63 -7.36 -16.08
C VAL A 86 12.17 -8.45 -15.15
N VAL A 87 11.48 -9.58 -15.16
CA VAL A 87 11.86 -10.82 -14.47
C VAL A 87 12.46 -11.77 -15.49
N LYS A 88 13.72 -12.16 -15.31
CA LYS A 88 14.35 -13.16 -16.18
C LYS A 88 13.88 -14.55 -15.78
N ALA A 89 13.65 -15.43 -16.77
CA ALA A 89 13.13 -16.78 -16.52
C ALA A 89 14.01 -17.60 -15.56
N ASN A 90 15.33 -17.57 -15.75
CA ASN A 90 16.30 -18.24 -14.88
C ASN A 90 16.32 -17.69 -13.44
N GLU A 91 16.08 -16.39 -13.28
CA GLU A 91 16.03 -15.73 -11.99
C GLU A 91 14.75 -16.11 -11.24
N PHE A 92 13.61 -16.14 -11.95
CA PHE A 92 12.35 -16.62 -11.42
C PHE A 92 12.45 -18.09 -11.00
N GLU A 93 12.98 -18.96 -11.86
CA GLU A 93 13.14 -20.39 -11.60
C GLU A 93 13.91 -20.65 -10.29
N ARG A 94 15.08 -20.02 -10.14
CA ARG A 94 15.89 -20.13 -8.92
C ARG A 94 15.11 -19.66 -7.69
N SER A 95 14.44 -18.52 -7.80
CA SER A 95 13.69 -17.91 -6.70
C SER A 95 12.45 -18.73 -6.33
N PHE A 96 11.80 -19.32 -7.31
CA PHE A 96 10.67 -20.22 -7.13
C PHE A 96 11.08 -21.46 -6.35
N GLY A 97 12.23 -22.07 -6.66
CA GLY A 97 12.76 -23.19 -5.87
C GLY A 97 12.98 -22.84 -4.40
N ILE A 98 13.46 -21.62 -4.11
CA ILE A 98 13.62 -21.11 -2.74
C ILE A 98 12.25 -20.93 -2.07
N TYR A 99 11.31 -20.28 -2.76
CA TYR A 99 9.95 -20.06 -2.27
C TYR A 99 9.23 -21.38 -1.96
N GLN A 100 9.28 -22.33 -2.88
CA GLN A 100 8.60 -23.62 -2.73
C GLN A 100 9.16 -24.41 -1.54
N LYS A 101 10.49 -24.43 -1.38
CA LYS A 101 11.15 -25.18 -0.32
C LYS A 101 10.98 -24.56 1.07
N ASN A 102 11.04 -23.23 1.16
CA ASN A 102 11.21 -22.55 2.45
C ASN A 102 10.00 -21.72 2.89
N MET A 103 9.10 -21.35 1.98
CA MET A 103 8.06 -20.34 2.23
C MET A 103 6.64 -20.86 1.98
N ALA A 104 6.42 -21.61 0.90
CA ALA A 104 5.08 -21.94 0.41
C ALA A 104 4.18 -22.64 1.45
N SER A 105 4.74 -23.50 2.31
CA SER A 105 3.99 -24.22 3.35
C SER A 105 3.43 -23.32 4.45
N TYR A 106 4.04 -22.14 4.67
CA TYR A 106 3.63 -21.20 5.72
C TYR A 106 2.57 -20.20 5.25
N PHE A 107 2.29 -20.12 3.94
CA PHE A 107 1.27 -19.25 3.37
C PHE A 107 0.47 -19.94 2.25
N PRO A 108 -0.43 -20.88 2.57
CA PRO A 108 -1.11 -21.76 1.60
C PRO A 108 -2.28 -21.08 0.85
N PHE A 109 -2.28 -19.75 0.76
CA PHE A 109 -3.35 -18.97 0.11
C PHE A 109 -3.01 -18.58 -1.34
N VAL A 110 -1.75 -18.70 -1.73
CA VAL A 110 -1.28 -18.50 -3.10
C VAL A 110 -0.50 -19.74 -3.51
N ILE A 111 -1.18 -20.67 -4.18
CA ILE A 111 -0.59 -21.91 -4.68
C ILE A 111 -0.10 -21.67 -6.10
N ILE A 112 1.18 -21.95 -6.31
CA ILE A 112 1.81 -21.90 -7.62
C ILE A 112 1.90 -23.34 -8.13
N PRO A 113 1.57 -23.62 -9.40
CA PRO A 113 1.75 -24.94 -10.01
C PRO A 113 3.18 -25.46 -9.81
N GLN A 114 3.35 -26.80 -9.73
CA GLN A 114 4.67 -27.40 -9.49
C GLN A 114 5.63 -27.22 -10.66
N ASP A 115 5.11 -27.04 -11.87
CA ASP A 115 5.90 -26.75 -13.07
C ASP A 115 5.53 -25.38 -13.67
N PRO A 116 5.94 -24.27 -13.02
CA PRO A 116 5.75 -22.94 -13.57
C PRO A 116 6.85 -22.59 -14.59
N GLN A 117 7.66 -23.57 -15.02
CA GLN A 117 8.77 -23.35 -15.94
C GLN A 117 8.32 -23.17 -17.40
N SER A 118 7.03 -23.40 -17.70
CA SER A 118 6.49 -22.91 -18.96
C SER A 118 6.73 -21.41 -19.01
N SER A 119 7.36 -20.92 -20.09
CA SER A 119 7.62 -19.50 -20.30
C SER A 119 6.35 -18.63 -20.27
N ASP A 120 5.20 -19.27 -20.19
CA ASP A 120 3.87 -18.69 -20.15
C ASP A 120 3.51 -18.21 -18.74
N PHE A 121 3.98 -18.85 -17.65
CA PHE A 121 3.60 -18.43 -16.30
C PHE A 121 4.01 -16.98 -15.99
N ILE A 122 5.23 -16.57 -16.37
CA ILE A 122 5.71 -15.19 -16.17
C ILE A 122 4.87 -14.19 -16.98
N LYS A 123 4.35 -14.60 -18.13
CA LYS A 123 3.50 -13.75 -18.98
C LYS A 123 2.07 -13.69 -18.45
N GLU A 124 1.55 -14.81 -17.95
CA GLU A 124 0.20 -14.93 -17.40
C GLU A 124 0.06 -14.27 -16.02
N LYS A 125 1.07 -14.40 -15.17
CA LYS A 125 1.10 -13.91 -13.79
C LYS A 125 2.34 -13.06 -13.50
N PRO A 126 2.52 -11.94 -14.22
CA PRO A 126 3.72 -11.11 -14.14
C PRO A 126 3.98 -10.56 -12.73
N PHE A 127 2.94 -10.18 -11.99
CA PHE A 127 3.12 -9.60 -10.67
C PHE A 127 3.44 -10.65 -9.61
N VAL A 128 2.79 -11.82 -9.63
CA VAL A 128 3.16 -12.96 -8.79
C VAL A 128 4.59 -13.41 -9.10
N SER A 129 4.99 -13.49 -10.37
CA SER A 129 6.37 -13.81 -10.74
C SER A 129 7.37 -12.80 -10.19
N LEU A 130 7.09 -11.49 -10.29
CA LEU A 130 7.94 -10.48 -9.67
C LEU A 130 8.01 -10.66 -8.14
N ALA A 131 6.88 -10.93 -7.48
CA ALA A 131 6.85 -11.14 -6.04
C ALA A 131 7.71 -12.33 -5.60
N ILE A 132 7.60 -13.46 -6.28
CA ILE A 132 8.40 -14.66 -6.01
C ILE A 132 9.88 -14.41 -6.28
N THR A 133 10.22 -13.79 -7.41
CA THR A 133 11.62 -13.45 -7.73
C THR A 133 12.24 -12.58 -6.65
N MET A 134 11.51 -11.57 -6.20
CA MET A 134 11.97 -10.67 -5.15
C MET A 134 12.14 -11.37 -3.80
N LEU A 135 11.29 -12.33 -3.47
CA LEU A 135 11.43 -13.18 -2.27
C LEU A 135 12.65 -14.11 -2.34
N GLY A 136 13.08 -14.52 -3.54
CA GLY A 136 14.29 -15.31 -3.73
C GLY A 136 15.59 -14.51 -3.54
N CYS A 137 15.54 -13.17 -3.59
CA CYS A 137 16.70 -12.28 -3.47
C CYS A 137 17.09 -11.95 -2.02
N THR A 138 16.83 -12.82 -1.03
CA THR A 138 17.13 -12.53 0.39
C THR A 138 18.60 -12.19 0.67
N HIS A 139 19.52 -12.68 -0.16
CA HIS A 139 20.96 -12.41 -0.05
C HIS A 139 21.46 -11.28 -0.98
N ASP A 140 20.60 -10.72 -1.83
CA ASP A 140 20.93 -9.63 -2.76
C ASP A 140 19.94 -8.47 -2.57
N LEU A 141 20.22 -7.64 -1.57
CA LEU A 141 19.40 -6.49 -1.21
C LEU A 141 19.32 -5.46 -2.34
N ALA A 142 20.37 -5.32 -3.14
CA ALA A 142 20.38 -4.39 -4.27
C ALA A 142 19.39 -4.84 -5.34
N ARG A 143 19.40 -6.13 -5.70
CA ARG A 143 18.43 -6.69 -6.64
C ARG A 143 17.01 -6.67 -6.07
N GLN A 144 16.84 -7.04 -4.81
CA GLN A 144 15.54 -6.99 -4.12
C GLN A 144 14.93 -5.58 -4.17
N ARG A 145 15.74 -4.54 -3.97
CA ARG A 145 15.33 -3.13 -4.08
C ARG A 145 14.89 -2.76 -5.50
N VAL A 146 15.64 -3.18 -6.52
CA VAL A 146 15.26 -2.95 -7.92
C VAL A 146 13.90 -3.58 -8.23
N LEU A 147 13.69 -4.84 -7.84
CA LEU A 147 12.42 -5.55 -8.03
C LEU A 147 11.28 -4.89 -7.24
N THR A 148 11.56 -4.40 -6.03
CA THR A 148 10.59 -3.64 -5.22
C THR A 148 10.15 -2.36 -5.93
N LEU A 149 11.08 -1.58 -6.47
CA LEU A 149 10.77 -0.36 -7.22
C LEU A 149 9.96 -0.68 -8.48
N GLN A 150 10.36 -1.71 -9.23
CA GLN A 150 9.62 -2.18 -10.41
C GLN A 150 8.19 -2.62 -10.04
N GLY A 151 8.01 -3.35 -8.94
CA GLY A 151 6.67 -3.79 -8.53
C GLY A 151 5.79 -2.63 -8.06
N ARG A 152 6.37 -1.60 -7.45
CA ARG A 152 5.62 -0.36 -7.10
C ARG A 152 5.18 0.41 -8.34
N GLU A 153 6.07 0.52 -9.34
CA GLU A 153 5.74 1.12 -10.64
C GLU A 153 4.67 0.29 -11.37
N TYR A 154 4.76 -1.04 -11.29
CA TYR A 154 3.77 -1.96 -11.84
C TYR A 154 2.40 -1.74 -11.21
N ILE A 155 2.30 -1.73 -9.87
CA ILE A 155 1.03 -1.43 -9.16
C ILE A 155 0.51 -0.05 -9.57
N ALA A 156 1.35 0.98 -9.56
CA ALA A 156 0.93 2.34 -9.93
C ALA A 156 0.38 2.42 -11.36
N THR A 157 0.95 1.65 -12.28
CA THR A 157 0.52 1.64 -13.67
C THR A 157 -0.73 0.79 -13.86
N HIS A 158 -0.70 -0.46 -13.44
CA HIS A 158 -1.75 -1.43 -13.71
C HIS A 158 -2.97 -1.22 -12.81
N LEU A 159 -2.77 -1.09 -11.51
CA LEU A 159 -3.88 -0.96 -10.56
C LEU A 159 -4.47 0.45 -10.52
N VAL A 160 -3.63 1.49 -10.60
CA VAL A 160 -4.08 2.89 -10.42
C VAL A 160 -4.37 3.57 -11.76
N GLN A 161 -3.41 3.61 -12.68
CA GLN A 161 -3.60 4.33 -13.95
C GLN A 161 -4.55 3.58 -14.91
N ARG A 162 -4.38 2.26 -15.03
CA ARG A 162 -5.18 1.43 -15.94
C ARG A 162 -6.42 0.82 -15.30
N ALA A 163 -6.55 0.94 -13.98
CA ALA A 163 -7.65 0.37 -13.19
C ALA A 163 -7.85 -1.14 -13.41
N GLU A 164 -6.78 -1.88 -13.72
CA GLU A 164 -6.83 -3.32 -13.91
C GLU A 164 -7.12 -4.02 -12.58
N LYS A 165 -8.02 -5.01 -12.62
CA LYS A 165 -8.44 -5.82 -11.47
C LYS A 165 -8.26 -7.28 -11.84
N THR A 166 -7.14 -7.85 -11.40
CA THR A 166 -6.77 -9.22 -11.76
C THR A 166 -6.45 -10.04 -10.51
N LEU A 167 -6.64 -11.35 -10.62
CA LEU A 167 -6.25 -12.28 -9.55
C LEU A 167 -4.72 -12.27 -9.34
N ASP A 168 -3.93 -12.03 -10.38
CA ASP A 168 -2.47 -11.88 -10.30
C ASP A 168 -2.07 -10.71 -9.39
N LEU A 169 -2.68 -9.53 -9.56
CA LEU A 169 -2.44 -8.37 -8.70
C LEU A 169 -2.79 -8.68 -7.24
N LEU A 170 -3.92 -9.34 -7.00
CA LEU A 170 -4.34 -9.72 -5.65
C LEU A 170 -3.34 -10.73 -5.03
N GLN A 171 -3.04 -11.82 -5.73
CA GLN A 171 -2.13 -12.86 -5.24
C GLN A 171 -0.72 -12.31 -4.97
N GLY A 172 -0.17 -11.49 -5.87
CA GLY A 172 1.12 -10.86 -5.66
C GLY A 172 1.14 -9.89 -4.46
N LEU A 173 0.06 -9.13 -4.25
CA LEU A 173 -0.06 -8.24 -3.08
C LEU A 173 -0.10 -9.06 -1.78
N LEU A 174 -0.84 -10.17 -1.76
CA LEU A 174 -0.88 -11.06 -0.59
C LEU A 174 0.50 -11.62 -0.25
N LEU A 175 1.29 -12.02 -1.25
CA LEU A 175 2.67 -12.47 -1.04
C LEU A 175 3.55 -11.36 -0.45
N TRP A 176 3.48 -10.14 -0.98
CA TRP A 176 4.24 -9.00 -0.45
C TRP A 176 3.84 -8.65 0.99
N VAL A 177 2.54 -8.57 1.24
CA VAL A 177 1.97 -8.21 2.54
C VAL A 177 2.33 -9.25 3.60
N HIS A 178 2.32 -10.54 3.28
CA HIS A 178 2.67 -11.60 4.23
C HIS A 178 4.17 -11.62 4.53
N TRP A 179 5.01 -11.54 3.50
CA TRP A 179 6.46 -11.68 3.59
C TRP A 179 7.21 -10.34 3.74
N TYR A 180 6.53 -9.28 4.19
CA TYR A 180 7.09 -7.92 4.32
C TYR A 180 8.39 -7.85 5.13
N HIS A 181 8.60 -8.78 6.07
CA HIS A 181 9.74 -8.78 6.98
C HIS A 181 11.04 -9.16 6.28
N PHE A 182 10.94 -9.87 5.16
CA PHE A 182 12.08 -10.13 4.28
C PHE A 182 12.35 -8.95 3.32
N GLN A 183 11.58 -7.86 3.40
CA GLN A 183 11.51 -6.79 2.42
C GLN A 183 11.62 -5.42 3.10
N PHE A 184 12.85 -4.99 3.36
CA PHE A 184 13.12 -3.77 4.15
C PHE A 184 12.39 -2.52 3.63
N ASP A 185 12.35 -2.32 2.30
CA ASP A 185 11.71 -1.15 1.68
C ASP A 185 10.16 -1.19 1.69
N LEU A 186 9.55 -2.37 1.90
CA LEU A 186 8.08 -2.54 1.86
C LEU A 186 7.41 -2.42 3.23
N SER A 187 8.18 -2.46 4.32
CA SER A 187 7.65 -2.43 5.69
C SER A 187 6.78 -1.20 6.00
N TYR A 188 7.09 -0.02 5.42
CA TYR A 188 6.33 1.21 5.64
C TYR A 188 5.01 1.29 4.84
N GLN A 189 4.91 0.55 3.73
CA GLN A 189 3.74 0.59 2.82
C GLN A 189 2.83 -0.63 2.94
N ARG A 190 3.21 -1.55 3.81
CA ARG A 190 2.50 -2.79 4.10
C ARG A 190 0.99 -2.58 4.34
N THR A 191 0.62 -1.59 5.16
CA THR A 191 -0.80 -1.23 5.40
C THR A 191 -1.51 -0.77 4.13
N ALA A 192 -0.86 0.05 3.30
CA ALA A 192 -1.44 0.51 2.04
C ALA A 192 -1.66 -0.67 1.08
N PHE A 193 -0.70 -1.58 0.95
CA PHE A 193 -0.84 -2.78 0.12
C PHE A 193 -1.94 -3.72 0.62
N MET A 194 -2.10 -3.86 1.94
CA MET A 194 -3.20 -4.63 2.51
C MET A 194 -4.57 -4.04 2.14
N HIS A 195 -4.72 -2.71 2.22
CA HIS A 195 -5.97 -2.06 1.81
C HIS A 195 -6.23 -2.16 0.30
N LEU A 196 -5.19 -2.12 -0.54
CA LEU A 196 -5.32 -2.40 -1.97
C LEU A 196 -5.79 -3.84 -2.23
N ALA A 197 -5.26 -4.82 -1.48
CA ALA A 197 -5.71 -6.21 -1.58
C ALA A 197 -7.17 -6.37 -1.13
N MET A 198 -7.59 -5.71 -0.06
CA MET A 198 -9.00 -5.67 0.37
C MET A 198 -9.91 -5.05 -0.71
N SER A 199 -9.47 -3.94 -1.33
CA SER A 199 -10.20 -3.32 -2.44
C SER A 199 -10.33 -4.28 -3.62
N LEU A 200 -9.26 -4.99 -3.99
CA LEU A 200 -9.29 -5.97 -5.08
C LEU A 200 -10.23 -7.13 -4.80
N VAL A 201 -10.33 -7.60 -3.56
CA VAL A 201 -11.32 -8.62 -3.17
C VAL A 201 -12.75 -8.15 -3.48
N VAL A 202 -13.07 -6.89 -3.17
CA VAL A 202 -14.39 -6.31 -3.44
C VAL A 202 -14.60 -6.08 -4.93
N ASP A 203 -13.61 -5.54 -5.63
CA ASP A 203 -13.68 -5.22 -7.06
C ASP A 203 -13.82 -6.48 -7.93
N LEU A 204 -13.08 -7.54 -7.58
CA LEU A 204 -13.21 -8.86 -8.19
C LEU A 204 -14.50 -9.57 -7.74
N GLY A 205 -15.22 -9.01 -6.77
CA GLY A 205 -16.46 -9.50 -6.18
C GLY A 205 -16.31 -10.74 -5.30
N LEU A 206 -15.09 -11.11 -4.88
CA LEU A 206 -14.79 -12.39 -4.21
C LEU A 206 -15.48 -12.53 -2.84
N ASN A 207 -15.91 -11.41 -2.27
CA ASN A 207 -16.70 -11.35 -1.05
C ASN A 207 -18.20 -11.65 -1.26
N LYS A 208 -18.66 -11.79 -2.51
CA LYS A 208 -20.06 -12.07 -2.84
C LYS A 208 -20.21 -13.54 -3.16
N SER A 209 -21.26 -14.16 -2.64
CA SER A 209 -21.63 -15.50 -3.10
C SER A 209 -21.93 -15.45 -4.61
N PRO A 210 -21.63 -16.51 -5.38
CA PRO A 210 -21.97 -16.59 -6.81
C PRO A 210 -23.46 -16.25 -7.08
N PHE A 211 -24.34 -16.58 -6.13
CA PHE A 211 -25.76 -16.25 -6.13
C PHE A 211 -26.03 -14.73 -6.12
N THR A 212 -25.30 -13.96 -5.31
CA THR A 212 -25.50 -12.50 -5.16
C THR A 212 -24.92 -11.72 -6.34
N ARG A 213 -23.95 -12.29 -7.07
CA ARG A 213 -23.38 -11.70 -8.29
C ARG A 213 -24.36 -11.72 -9.46
N SER A 214 -25.27 -12.70 -9.48
CA SER A 214 -26.10 -12.99 -10.65
C SER A 214 -27.34 -12.11 -10.80
N ARG A 215 -27.98 -11.58 -9.73
CA ARG A 215 -29.27 -10.89 -9.92
C ARG A 215 -29.68 -9.91 -8.80
N LEU A 216 -30.21 -8.76 -9.23
CA LEU A 216 -31.49 -8.27 -8.71
C LEU A 216 -32.48 -9.43 -8.79
N MET A 217 -32.80 -10.03 -7.66
CA MET A 217 -33.75 -11.14 -7.57
C MET A 217 -35.11 -10.69 -8.12
N LYS A 218 -35.68 -11.40 -9.10
CA LYS A 218 -37.06 -11.14 -9.53
C LYS A 218 -38.00 -11.76 -8.48
N ALA A 219 -39.11 -11.07 -8.17
CA ALA A 219 -40.06 -11.52 -7.15
C ALA A 219 -40.63 -12.93 -7.40
N SER A 220 -40.64 -13.38 -8.67
CA SER A 220 -41.01 -14.76 -9.05
C SER A 220 -40.06 -15.83 -8.53
N ASP A 221 -38.77 -15.51 -8.39
CA ASP A 221 -37.72 -16.46 -7.98
C ASP A 221 -37.77 -16.71 -6.45
N ALA A 222 -38.41 -15.81 -5.69
CA ALA A 222 -38.58 -15.94 -4.24
C ALA A 222 -39.73 -16.89 -3.84
N ALA A 223 -40.67 -17.18 -4.74
CA ALA A 223 -41.84 -18.01 -4.47
C ALA A 223 -41.54 -19.52 -4.45
N ASN A 224 -40.42 -19.97 -5.03
CA ASN A 224 -40.16 -21.39 -5.28
C ASN A 224 -39.30 -22.11 -4.24
N GLY A 225 -39.00 -21.50 -3.09
CA GLY A 225 -38.38 -22.18 -1.93
C GLY A 225 -36.98 -22.77 -2.21
N PHE A 226 -35.92 -22.05 -1.83
CA PHE A 226 -34.53 -22.49 -1.56
C PHE A 226 -33.93 -23.71 -2.30
N GLU A 227 -34.31 -24.02 -3.53
CA GLU A 227 -33.52 -24.86 -4.43
C GLU A 227 -33.35 -24.14 -5.76
N LEU A 228 -32.54 -23.09 -5.73
CA LEU A 228 -32.01 -22.50 -6.95
C LEU A 228 -31.02 -23.50 -7.55
N LYS A 229 -31.48 -24.38 -8.45
CA LYS A 229 -30.59 -25.12 -9.35
C LYS A 229 -29.84 -24.10 -10.21
N ILE A 230 -28.54 -23.98 -9.93
CA ILE A 230 -27.63 -23.02 -10.54
C ILE A 230 -27.05 -23.62 -11.83
N ASP A 231 -27.89 -23.83 -12.84
CA ASP A 231 -27.36 -24.20 -14.14
C ASP A 231 -26.76 -22.96 -14.82
N GLY A 232 -25.43 -22.89 -14.88
CA GLY A 232 -24.69 -21.93 -15.71
C GLY A 232 -24.09 -20.69 -15.03
N ILE A 233 -24.17 -20.53 -13.69
CA ILE A 233 -23.40 -19.48 -13.00
C ILE A 233 -22.08 -20.09 -12.54
N PRO A 234 -20.93 -19.68 -13.12
CA PRO A 234 -19.64 -20.23 -12.71
C PRO A 234 -19.35 -19.85 -11.26
N ASP A 235 -19.12 -20.88 -10.46
CA ASP A 235 -18.67 -20.74 -9.09
C ASP A 235 -17.22 -20.22 -9.05
N HIS A 236 -16.82 -19.70 -7.90
CA HIS A 236 -15.47 -19.26 -7.64
C HIS A 236 -14.45 -20.36 -7.83
N THR A 237 -13.37 -20.05 -8.56
CA THR A 237 -12.25 -20.98 -8.69
C THR A 237 -11.59 -21.22 -7.33
N LEU A 238 -10.89 -22.34 -7.18
CA LEU A 238 -10.17 -22.63 -5.93
C LEU A 238 -9.12 -21.56 -5.62
N ASP A 239 -8.49 -20.99 -6.63
CA ASP A 239 -7.48 -19.94 -6.47
C ASP A 239 -8.09 -18.62 -5.99
N GLU A 240 -9.27 -18.27 -6.49
CA GLU A 240 -10.03 -17.11 -6.00
C GLU A 240 -10.44 -17.28 -4.54
N ARG A 241 -10.95 -18.46 -4.17
CA ARG A 241 -11.33 -18.78 -2.79
C ARG A 241 -10.14 -18.70 -1.85
N ARG A 242 -8.99 -19.27 -2.25
CA ARG A 242 -7.75 -19.22 -1.47
C ARG A 242 -7.25 -17.78 -1.32
N ALA A 243 -7.24 -16.99 -2.39
CA ALA A 243 -6.83 -15.59 -2.32
C ALA A 243 -7.75 -14.77 -1.40
N PHE A 244 -9.06 -14.99 -1.47
CA PHE A 244 -10.02 -14.37 -0.57
C PHE A 244 -9.74 -14.73 0.90
N LEU A 245 -9.58 -16.02 1.21
CA LEU A 245 -9.23 -16.49 2.55
C LEU A 245 -7.89 -15.94 3.03
N GLY A 246 -6.90 -15.82 2.14
CA GLY A 246 -5.61 -15.21 2.46
C GLY A 246 -5.72 -13.75 2.82
N CYS A 247 -6.56 -12.99 2.10
CA CYS A 247 -6.85 -11.60 2.42
C CYS A 247 -7.53 -11.47 3.79
N LEU A 248 -8.53 -12.32 4.08
CA LEU A 248 -9.20 -12.34 5.39
C LEU A 248 -8.22 -12.71 6.52
N TYR A 249 -7.42 -13.75 6.34
CA TYR A 249 -6.41 -14.18 7.30
C TYR A 249 -5.45 -13.04 7.62
N LEU A 250 -4.83 -12.44 6.59
CA LEU A 250 -3.91 -11.34 6.78
C LEU A 250 -4.60 -10.17 7.48
N SER A 251 -5.79 -9.73 7.03
CA SER A 251 -6.53 -8.63 7.66
C SER A 251 -6.77 -8.83 9.16
N SER A 252 -7.02 -10.08 9.57
CA SER A 252 -7.24 -10.45 10.96
C SER A 252 -5.93 -10.34 11.76
N VAL A 253 -4.82 -10.82 11.18
CA VAL A 253 -3.48 -10.67 11.77
C VAL A 253 -3.09 -9.19 11.92
N TYR A 254 -3.40 -8.34 10.94
CA TYR A 254 -3.17 -6.89 11.03
C TYR A 254 -3.95 -6.26 12.18
N SER A 255 -5.22 -6.61 12.30
CA SER A 255 -6.12 -6.05 13.31
C SER A 255 -5.67 -6.46 14.72
N PHE A 256 -5.20 -7.70 14.88
CA PHE A 256 -4.69 -8.21 16.16
C PHE A 256 -3.38 -7.54 16.61
N LEU A 257 -2.53 -7.13 15.66
CA LEU A 257 -1.25 -6.47 15.95
C LEU A 257 -1.36 -4.96 16.26
N GLY A 258 -2.57 -4.39 16.29
CA GLY A 258 -2.82 -3.03 16.81
C GLY A 258 -2.29 -1.88 15.93
N ILE A 259 -2.24 -2.05 14.61
CA ILE A 259 -1.80 -1.01 13.65
C ILE A 259 -3.03 -0.37 12.95
N ALA A 260 -4.13 -0.18 13.68
CA ALA A 260 -5.33 0.52 13.20
C ALA A 260 -5.44 1.91 13.85
#